data_AF-A0A959YYP4-F1
#
_entry.id   AF-A0A959YYP4-F1
#
_cell.length_a   1.000
_cell.length_b   1.000
_cell.length_c   1.000
_cell.angle_alpha   90.00
_cell.angle_beta   90.00
_cell.angle_gamma   90.00
#
_symmetry.space_group_name_H-M   'P 1'
#
loop_
_entity.id
_entity.type
_entity.pdbx_description
1 polymer ?
#
loop_
_entity_poly.entity_id
_entity_poly.type
_entity_poly.pdbx_seq_one_letter_code
_entity_poly.pdbx_strand_id
1 'polypeptide(L)'
;AFFQVVVLRRTHAAGQVLLGLVATFLVFIAARWAGDQWLLPLLGDEPNYPDHTGLWSFALDNVSYALVPMGVGALVHLFEVQVMAFRERAELAFRQRASELEVLRARMAPHFLFNTLNNLYALAQRPGADLSAPVHDLAQLMRYVAKHPGDVVALGVELEQVRRLVDLQRLRY
;
A
#
# COMPACT_ATOMS: atom_id res chain seq x y z
N ALA A 1 16.76 16.26 -8.64
CA ALA A 1 15.31 16.08 -8.83
C ALA A 1 14.62 15.46 -7.60
N PHE A 2 15.03 14.27 -7.12
CA PHE A 2 14.35 13.56 -6.02
C PHE A 2 14.30 14.32 -4.68
N PHE A 3 15.40 15.00 -4.30
CA PHE A 3 15.48 15.78 -3.06
C PHE A 3 14.54 17.00 -3.03
N GLN A 4 14.32 17.65 -4.19
CA GLN A 4 13.41 18.79 -4.27
C GLN A 4 11.94 18.39 -4.17
N VAL A 5 11.56 17.23 -4.70
CA VAL A 5 10.19 16.70 -4.61
C VAL A 5 9.84 16.33 -3.16
N VAL A 6 10.78 15.75 -2.41
CA VAL A 6 10.56 15.41 -0.99
C VAL A 6 10.41 16.67 -0.12
N VAL A 7 11.22 17.71 -0.38
CA VAL A 7 11.15 18.98 0.36
C VAL A 7 9.83 19.71 0.05
N LEU A 8 9.41 19.79 -1.22
CA LEU A 8 8.12 20.40 -1.58
C LEU A 8 6.93 19.67 -0.95
N ARG A 9 6.93 18.33 -0.95
CA ARG A 9 5.81 17.57 -0.35
C ARG A 9 5.72 17.78 1.16
N ARG A 10 6.86 18.00 1.83
CA ARG A 10 6.93 18.23 3.28
C ARG A 10 6.51 19.65 3.68
N THR A 11 6.81 20.67 2.87
CA THR A 11 6.35 22.04 3.12
C THR A 11 4.85 22.19 2.89
N HIS A 12 4.28 21.51 1.89
CA HIS A 12 2.83 21.48 1.67
C HIS A 12 2.08 20.78 2.81
N ALA A 13 2.60 19.68 3.34
CA ALA A 13 1.98 18.97 4.47
C ALA A 13 2.00 19.81 5.77
N ALA A 14 3.12 20.47 6.06
CA ALA A 14 3.21 21.36 7.22
C ALA A 14 2.25 22.56 7.12
N GLY A 15 2.12 23.15 5.92
CA GLY A 15 1.17 24.24 5.68
C GLY A 15 -0.29 23.81 5.87
N GLN A 16 -0.66 22.61 5.42
CA GLN A 16 -2.02 22.08 5.60
C GLN A 16 -2.37 21.83 7.07
N VAL A 17 -1.43 21.28 7.85
CA VAL A 17 -1.64 21.05 9.29
C VAL A 17 -1.80 22.39 10.03
N LEU A 18 -0.96 23.39 9.72
CA LEU A 18 -1.06 24.71 10.33
C LEU A 18 -2.39 25.39 9.98
N LEU A 19 -2.80 25.35 8.70
CA LEU A 19 -4.10 25.88 8.27
C LEU A 19 -5.26 25.16 8.97
N GLY A 20 -5.20 23.83 9.08
CA GLY A 20 -6.20 23.03 9.78
C GLY A 20 -6.30 23.39 11.27
N LEU A 21 -5.17 23.61 11.94
CA LEU A 21 -5.12 24.06 13.34
C LEU A 21 -5.75 25.44 13.50
N VAL A 22 -5.37 26.41 12.65
CA VAL A 22 -5.95 27.76 12.70
C VAL A 22 -7.46 27.72 12.45
N ALA A 23 -7.91 26.98 11.43
CA ALA A 23 -9.34 26.84 11.13
C ALA A 23 -10.10 26.19 12.30
N THR A 24 -9.55 25.14 12.89
CA THR A 24 -10.14 24.46 14.06
C THR A 24 -10.24 25.40 15.26
N PHE A 25 -9.21 26.21 15.51
CA PHE A 25 -9.23 27.21 16.58
C PHE A 25 -10.32 28.27 16.35
N LEU A 26 -10.43 28.80 15.13
CA LEU A 26 -11.45 29.80 14.79
C LEU A 26 -12.87 29.24 14.98
N VAL A 27 -13.10 28.00 14.54
CA VAL A 27 -14.38 27.31 14.73
C VAL A 27 -14.66 27.09 16.22
N PHE A 28 -13.66 26.66 16.99
CA PHE A 28 -13.79 26.48 18.44
C PHE A 28 -14.16 27.79 19.14
N ILE A 29 -13.46 28.89 18.85
CA ILE A 29 -13.74 30.21 19.43
C ILE A 29 -15.15 30.69 19.07
N ALA A 30 -15.56 30.55 17.80
CA ALA A 30 -16.90 30.94 17.37
C ALA A 30 -17.99 30.10 18.06
N ALA A 31 -17.79 28.79 18.17
CA ALA A 31 -18.71 27.90 18.87
C ALA A 31 -18.77 28.20 20.38
N ARG A 32 -17.63 28.47 21.01
CA ARG A 32 -17.53 28.82 22.43
C ARG A 32 -18.20 30.15 22.74
N TRP A 33 -18.09 31.13 21.83
CA TRP A 33 -18.76 32.43 21.93
C TRP A 33 -20.27 32.28 21.81
N ALA A 34 -20.75 31.57 20.78
CA ALA A 34 -22.17 31.30 20.60
C ALA A 34 -22.75 30.52 21.79
N GLY A 35 -21.99 29.56 22.34
CA GLY A 35 -22.35 28.86 23.55
C GLY A 35 -22.52 29.80 24.75
N ASP A 36 -21.60 30.75 24.92
CA ASP A 36 -21.66 31.69 26.04
C ASP A 36 -22.82 32.68 25.93
N GLN A 37 -23.01 33.26 24.76
CA GLN A 37 -23.89 34.42 24.55
C GLN A 37 -25.32 34.02 24.20
N TRP A 38 -25.52 32.83 23.61
CA TRP A 38 -26.85 32.38 23.19
C TRP A 38 -27.30 31.13 23.93
N LEU A 39 -26.44 30.13 24.08
CA LEU A 39 -26.85 28.86 24.67
C LEU A 39 -27.05 28.95 26.19
N LEU A 40 -26.13 29.60 26.92
CA LEU A 40 -26.26 29.75 28.38
C LEU A 40 -27.51 30.57 28.78
N PRO A 41 -27.78 31.76 28.19
CA PRO A 41 -29.01 32.50 28.49
C PRO A 41 -30.28 31.74 28.14
N LEU A 42 -30.25 30.92 27.08
CA LEU A 42 -31.38 30.07 26.71
C LEU A 42 -31.69 29.01 27.78
N LEU A 43 -30.68 28.56 28.53
CA LEU A 43 -30.82 27.61 29.64
C LEU A 43 -31.18 28.30 30.97
N GLY A 44 -31.24 29.64 31.00
CA GLY A 44 -31.55 30.43 32.19
C GLY A 44 -30.33 30.84 33.02
N ASP A 45 -29.11 30.56 32.54
CA ASP A 45 -27.86 30.96 33.18
C ASP A 45 -27.32 32.27 32.60
N GLU A 46 -26.56 33.03 33.39
CA GLU A 46 -25.88 34.23 32.91
C GLU A 46 -24.62 33.88 32.08
N PRO A 47 -24.30 34.64 31.03
CA PRO A 47 -23.03 34.48 30.30
C PRO A 47 -21.82 34.61 31.21
N ASN A 48 -20.75 33.85 30.94
CA ASN A 48 -19.51 33.98 31.71
C ASN A 48 -18.74 35.26 31.35
N TYR A 49 -18.97 35.82 30.17
CA TYR A 49 -18.30 37.02 29.69
C TYR A 49 -19.28 38.17 29.48
N PRO A 50 -18.97 39.38 29.99
CA PRO A 50 -19.75 40.57 29.70
C PRO A 50 -19.79 40.92 28.21
N ASP A 51 -20.89 41.52 27.75
CA ASP A 51 -21.15 41.89 26.35
C ASP A 51 -20.08 42.80 25.70
N HIS A 52 -19.31 43.51 26.52
CA HIS A 52 -18.24 44.41 26.07
C HIS A 52 -16.86 43.74 26.02
N THR A 53 -16.78 42.42 26.26
CA THR A 53 -15.52 41.68 26.21
C THR A 53 -14.96 41.70 24.78
N GLY A 54 -13.70 42.13 24.64
CA GLY A 54 -13.03 42.12 23.35
C GLY A 54 -12.78 40.70 22.83
N LEU A 55 -12.85 40.52 21.50
CA LEU A 55 -12.59 39.22 20.86
C LEU A 55 -11.20 38.65 21.21
N TRP A 56 -10.20 39.52 21.33
CA TRP A 56 -8.83 39.09 21.68
C TRP A 56 -8.70 38.60 23.11
N SER A 57 -9.31 39.30 24.09
CA SER A 57 -9.30 38.85 25.48
C SER A 57 -10.06 37.53 25.63
N PHE A 58 -11.22 37.41 24.97
CA PHE A 58 -11.98 36.16 24.95
C PHE A 58 -11.20 35.00 24.34
N ALA A 59 -10.54 35.23 23.20
CA ALA A 59 -9.76 34.20 22.53
C ALA A 59 -8.58 33.73 23.39
N LEU A 60 -7.85 34.66 24.01
CA LEU A 60 -6.70 34.35 24.88
C LEU A 60 -7.11 33.54 26.12
N ASP A 61 -8.21 33.90 26.77
CA ASP A 61 -8.72 33.16 27.94
C ASP A 61 -9.14 31.72 27.58
N ASN A 62 -9.60 31.51 26.34
CA ASN A 62 -10.05 30.19 25.88
C ASN A 62 -8.94 29.34 25.22
N VAL A 63 -7.69 29.83 25.14
CA VAL A 63 -6.57 29.07 24.58
C VAL A 63 -6.32 27.77 25.34
N SER A 64 -6.39 27.80 26.68
CA SER A 64 -6.13 26.62 27.51
C SER A 64 -7.14 25.50 27.24
N TYR A 65 -8.42 25.86 27.05
CA TYR A 65 -9.48 24.92 26.68
C TYR A 65 -9.34 24.36 25.26
N ALA A 66 -8.79 25.14 24.33
CA ALA A 66 -8.59 24.72 22.94
C ALA A 66 -7.33 23.85 22.75
N LEU A 67 -6.27 24.12 23.52
CA LEU A 67 -4.93 23.60 23.24
C LEU A 67 -4.84 22.07 23.31
N VAL A 68 -5.38 21.47 24.37
CA VAL A 68 -5.33 20.02 24.59
C VAL A 68 -6.11 19.24 23.52
N PRO A 69 -7.42 19.50 23.27
CA PRO A 69 -8.16 18.75 22.27
C PRO A 69 -7.62 18.96 20.85
N MET A 70 -7.17 20.18 20.51
CA MET A 70 -6.53 20.43 19.22
C MET A 70 -5.19 19.69 19.08
N GLY A 71 -4.38 19.67 20.13
CA GLY A 71 -3.12 18.92 20.15
C GLY A 71 -3.34 17.42 19.96
N VAL A 72 -4.30 16.85 20.67
CA VAL A 72 -4.68 15.43 20.51
C VAL A 72 -5.21 15.18 19.09
N GLY A 73 -6.10 16.03 18.58
CA GLY A 73 -6.63 15.90 17.22
C GLY A 73 -5.54 15.96 16.16
N ALA A 74 -4.57 16.86 16.30
CA ALA A 74 -3.43 16.95 15.40
C ALA A 74 -2.54 15.70 15.46
N LEU A 75 -2.28 15.15 16.64
CA LEU A 75 -1.53 13.91 16.80
C LEU A 75 -2.24 12.72 16.14
N VAL A 76 -3.56 12.59 16.34
CA VAL A 76 -4.37 11.55 15.70
C VAL A 76 -4.31 11.69 14.18
N HIS A 77 -4.52 12.89 13.66
CA HIS A 77 -4.46 13.14 12.22
C HIS A 77 -3.08 12.82 11.63
N LEU A 78 -2.00 13.23 12.30
CA LEU A 78 -0.64 12.89 11.87
C LEU A 78 -0.42 11.38 11.88
N PHE A 79 -0.93 10.66 12.89
CA PHE A 79 -0.85 9.21 12.96
C PHE A 79 -1.62 8.54 11.82
N GLU A 80 -2.84 8.97 11.52
CA GLU A 80 -3.64 8.48 10.39
C GLU A 80 -2.92 8.66 9.06
N VAL A 81 -2.35 9.86 8.83
CA VAL A 81 -1.56 10.14 7.62
C VAL A 81 -0.36 9.21 7.50
N GLN A 82 0.33 8.90 8.61
CA GLN A 82 1.44 7.94 8.59
C GLN A 82 0.98 6.52 8.27
N VAL A 83 -0.13 6.07 8.87
CA VAL A 83 -0.70 4.73 8.62
C VAL A 83 -1.11 4.58 7.16
N MET A 84 -1.77 5.59 6.59
CA MET A 84 -2.17 5.58 5.19
C MET A 84 -0.97 5.55 4.26
N ALA A 85 0.06 6.37 4.52
CA ALA A 85 1.30 6.36 3.76
C ALA A 85 2.04 5.01 3.85
N PHE A 86 2.01 4.35 5.02
CA PHE A 86 2.59 3.01 5.18
C PHE A 86 1.86 1.96 4.34
N ARG A 87 0.53 1.97 4.36
CA ARG A 87 -0.31 1.04 3.58
C ARG A 87 -0.08 1.22 2.08
N GLU A 88 -0.06 2.45 1.60
CA GLU A 88 0.20 2.76 0.19
C GLU A 88 1.59 2.25 -0.25
N ARG A 89 2.62 2.45 0.59
CA ARG A 89 3.96 1.92 0.32
C ARG A 89 4.00 0.39 0.30
N ALA A 90 3.31 -0.26 1.24
CA ALA A 90 3.25 -1.72 1.29
C ALA A 90 2.57 -2.30 0.04
N GLU A 91 1.48 -1.67 -0.41
CA GLU A 91 0.78 -2.06 -1.62
C GLU A 91 1.64 -1.86 -2.88
N LEU A 92 2.32 -0.72 -3.00
CA LEU A 92 3.26 -0.47 -4.09
C LEU A 92 4.39 -1.49 -4.10
N ALA A 93 4.97 -1.80 -2.94
CA ALA A 93 6.02 -2.82 -2.82
C ALA A 93 5.52 -4.21 -3.21
N PHE A 94 4.29 -4.57 -2.84
CA PHE A 94 3.67 -5.83 -3.25
C PHE A 94 3.49 -5.90 -4.77
N ARG A 95 2.94 -4.85 -5.39
CA ARG A 95 2.76 -4.78 -6.85
C ARG A 95 4.11 -4.82 -7.59
N GLN A 96 5.13 -4.15 -7.08
CA GLN A 96 6.48 -4.20 -7.63
C GLN A 96 7.05 -5.62 -7.61
N ARG A 97 6.97 -6.32 -6.47
CA ARG A 97 7.41 -7.72 -6.36
C ARG A 97 6.66 -8.64 -7.31
N ALA A 98 5.34 -8.46 -7.43
CA ALA A 98 4.53 -9.25 -8.36
C ALA A 98 5.00 -9.06 -9.81
N SER A 99 5.26 -7.82 -10.21
CA SER A 99 5.78 -7.48 -11.55
C SER A 99 7.20 -8.03 -11.78
N GLU A 100 8.10 -7.92 -10.80
CA GLU A 100 9.43 -8.52 -10.87
C GLU A 100 9.36 -10.05 -11.05
N LEU A 101 8.43 -10.70 -10.35
CA LEU A 101 8.20 -12.13 -10.44
C LEU A 101 7.66 -12.54 -11.82
N GLU A 102 6.79 -11.73 -12.42
CA GLU A 102 6.31 -11.91 -13.78
C GLU A 102 7.46 -11.78 -14.80
N VAL A 103 8.31 -10.76 -14.67
CA VAL A 103 9.50 -10.58 -15.52
C VAL A 103 10.47 -11.76 -15.36
N LEU A 104 10.70 -12.22 -14.13
CA LEU A 104 11.55 -13.38 -13.86
C LEU A 104 10.97 -14.66 -14.49
N ARG A 105 9.65 -14.89 -14.39
CA ARG A 105 8.96 -16.00 -15.05
C ARG A 105 9.10 -15.92 -16.57
N ALA A 106 8.90 -14.74 -17.15
CA ALA A 106 9.01 -14.50 -18.59
C ALA A 106 10.44 -14.76 -19.11
N ARG A 107 11.48 -14.50 -18.30
CA ARG A 107 12.87 -14.81 -18.66
C ARG A 107 13.26 -16.28 -18.43
N MET A 108 12.77 -16.89 -17.36
CA MET A 108 13.07 -18.29 -17.05
C MET A 108 12.43 -19.26 -18.06
N ALA A 109 11.21 -18.99 -18.53
CA ALA A 109 10.50 -19.92 -19.41
C ALA A 109 11.24 -20.21 -20.74
N PRO A 110 11.74 -19.22 -21.51
CA PRO A 110 12.52 -19.48 -22.71
C PRO A 110 13.83 -20.20 -22.41
N HIS A 111 14.57 -19.75 -21.39
CA HIS A 111 15.85 -20.37 -21.05
C HIS A 111 15.70 -21.83 -20.58
N PHE A 112 14.68 -22.12 -19.78
CA PHE A 112 14.35 -23.48 -19.37
C PHE A 112 13.96 -24.35 -20.58
N LEU A 113 13.14 -23.81 -21.49
CA LEU A 113 12.75 -24.50 -22.72
C LEU A 113 13.97 -24.88 -23.55
N PHE A 114 14.86 -23.93 -23.86
CA PHE A 114 16.08 -24.22 -24.64
C PHE A 114 16.97 -25.26 -23.99
N ASN A 115 17.20 -25.16 -22.67
CA ASN A 115 18.01 -26.15 -21.96
C ASN A 115 17.39 -27.54 -21.97
N THR A 116 16.07 -27.63 -21.78
CA THR A 116 15.38 -28.92 -21.78
C THR A 116 15.40 -29.54 -23.18
N LEU A 117 15.17 -28.75 -24.23
CA LEU A 117 15.30 -29.21 -25.61
C LEU A 117 16.72 -29.71 -25.93
N ASN A 118 17.77 -29.02 -25.46
CA ASN A 118 19.14 -29.47 -25.66
C ASN A 118 19.44 -30.80 -24.97
N ASN A 119 18.91 -31.04 -23.76
CA ASN A 119 19.05 -32.33 -23.08
C ASN A 119 18.28 -33.44 -23.80
N LEU A 120 17.05 -33.15 -24.24
CA LEU A 120 16.26 -34.10 -25.02
C LEU A 120 16.95 -34.45 -26.34
N TYR A 121 17.59 -33.49 -27.00
CA TYR A 121 18.41 -33.73 -28.18
C TYR A 121 19.61 -34.64 -27.87
N ALA A 122 20.32 -34.42 -26.76
CA ALA A 122 21.41 -35.30 -26.34
C ALA A 122 20.92 -36.72 -26.01
N LEU A 123 19.73 -36.84 -25.40
CA LEU A 123 19.11 -38.12 -25.08
C LEU A 123 18.64 -38.85 -26.35
N ALA A 124 18.13 -38.12 -27.34
CA ALA A 124 17.71 -38.65 -28.64
C ALA A 124 18.85 -39.34 -29.41
N GLN A 125 20.10 -38.90 -29.19
CA GLN A 125 21.27 -39.51 -29.81
C GLN A 125 21.68 -40.84 -29.16
N ARG A 126 21.09 -41.21 -28.01
CA ARG A 126 21.37 -42.50 -27.36
C ARG A 126 20.55 -43.62 -28.00
N PRO A 127 21.17 -44.76 -28.36
CA PRO A 127 20.44 -45.90 -28.92
C PRO A 127 19.35 -46.39 -27.96
N GLY A 128 18.12 -46.52 -28.45
CA GLY A 128 16.99 -47.05 -27.68
C GLY A 128 16.34 -46.08 -26.67
N ALA A 129 16.68 -44.79 -26.69
CA ALA A 129 16.03 -43.80 -25.83
C ALA A 129 14.56 -43.55 -26.25
N ASP A 130 13.63 -43.66 -25.31
CA ASP A 130 12.24 -43.23 -25.49
C ASP A 130 12.08 -41.77 -25.03
N LEU A 131 11.65 -40.90 -25.96
CA LEU A 131 11.43 -39.48 -25.70
C LEU A 131 9.94 -39.12 -25.56
N SER A 132 9.03 -40.08 -25.72
CA SER A 132 7.59 -39.82 -25.77
C SER A 132 7.10 -39.16 -24.48
N ALA A 133 7.46 -39.72 -23.31
CA ALA A 133 7.10 -39.16 -22.02
C ALA A 133 7.77 -37.79 -21.72
N PRO A 134 9.11 -37.62 -21.85
CA PRO A 134 9.74 -36.32 -21.62
C PRO A 134 9.25 -35.19 -22.53
N VAL A 135 8.99 -35.49 -23.82
CA VAL A 135 8.45 -34.51 -24.77
C VAL A 135 7.02 -34.14 -24.40
N HIS A 136 6.20 -35.11 -24.00
CA HIS A 136 4.85 -34.85 -23.52
C HIS A 136 4.84 -33.96 -22.27
N ASP A 137 5.69 -34.26 -21.29
CA ASP A 137 5.79 -33.49 -20.04
C ASP A 137 6.24 -32.06 -20.29
N LEU A 138 7.22 -31.86 -21.18
CA LEU A 138 7.65 -30.53 -21.59
C LEU A 138 6.50 -29.75 -22.26
N ALA A 139 5.73 -30.40 -23.15
CA ALA A 139 4.60 -29.76 -23.82
C ALA A 139 3.49 -29.36 -22.84
N GLN A 140 3.18 -30.21 -21.85
CA GLN A 140 2.19 -29.89 -20.81
C GLN A 140 2.65 -28.74 -19.93
N LEU A 141 3.91 -28.78 -19.48
CA LEU A 141 4.48 -27.72 -18.64
C LEU A 141 4.51 -26.37 -19.37
N MET A 142 4.91 -26.35 -20.65
CA MET A 142 4.89 -25.11 -21.46
C MET A 142 3.47 -24.57 -21.68
N ARG A 143 2.50 -25.47 -21.92
CA ARG A 143 1.09 -25.08 -22.04
C ARG A 143 0.54 -24.50 -20.73
N TYR A 144 0.95 -25.06 -19.59
CA TYR A 144 0.58 -24.54 -18.28
C TYR A 144 1.16 -23.13 -18.03
N VAL A 145 2.46 -22.95 -18.25
CA VAL A 145 3.17 -21.67 -18.09
C VAL A 145 2.59 -20.59 -19.00
N ALA A 146 2.19 -20.94 -20.23
CA ALA A 146 1.61 -20.00 -21.18
C ALA A 146 0.16 -19.60 -20.86
N LYS A 147 -0.62 -20.51 -20.24
CA LYS A 147 -2.07 -20.31 -20.05
C LYS A 147 -2.44 -19.66 -18.71
N HIS A 148 -1.60 -19.82 -17.68
CA HIS A 148 -1.92 -19.35 -16.32
C HIS A 148 -0.88 -18.38 -15.75
N PRO A 149 -0.56 -17.25 -16.42
CA PRO A 149 0.36 -16.26 -15.86
C PRO A 149 -0.31 -15.51 -14.70
N GLY A 150 -0.10 -15.99 -13.47
CA GLY A 150 -0.58 -15.31 -12.26
C GLY A 150 -2.02 -15.61 -11.85
N ASP A 151 -2.65 -16.63 -12.45
CA ASP A 151 -3.99 -17.08 -12.06
C ASP A 151 -3.98 -17.94 -10.79
N VAL A 152 -5.08 -17.86 -10.02
CA VAL A 152 -5.33 -18.79 -8.91
C VAL A 152 -5.77 -20.13 -9.48
N VAL A 153 -4.96 -21.17 -9.27
CA VAL A 153 -5.23 -22.54 -9.71
C VAL A 153 -5.41 -23.48 -8.53
N ALA A 154 -6.10 -24.61 -8.74
CA ALA A 154 -6.23 -25.63 -7.70
C ALA A 154 -4.85 -26.23 -7.36
N LEU A 155 -4.58 -26.41 -6.07
CA LEU A 155 -3.30 -26.92 -5.57
C LEU A 155 -2.89 -28.26 -6.22
N GLY A 156 -3.85 -29.13 -6.51
CA GLY A 156 -3.58 -30.41 -7.18
C GLY A 156 -3.00 -30.25 -8.59
N VAL A 157 -3.47 -29.25 -9.35
CA VAL A 157 -2.96 -28.93 -10.68
C VAL A 157 -1.53 -28.42 -10.56
N GLU A 158 -1.26 -27.52 -9.61
CA GLU A 158 0.07 -26.96 -9.41
C GLU A 158 1.09 -28.03 -8.98
N LEU A 159 0.70 -28.94 -8.07
CA LEU A 159 1.50 -30.10 -7.67
C LEU A 159 1.86 -31.01 -8.84
N GLU A 160 0.93 -31.23 -9.77
CA GLU A 160 1.19 -32.05 -10.96
C GLU A 160 2.23 -31.41 -11.87
N GLN A 161 2.16 -30.09 -12.07
CA GLN A 161 3.14 -29.37 -12.89
C GLN A 161 4.53 -29.33 -12.22
N VAL A 162 4.58 -29.22 -10.89
CA VAL A 162 5.84 -29.33 -10.13
C VAL A 162 6.46 -30.72 -10.31
N ARG A 163 5.66 -31.80 -10.29
CA ARG A 163 6.17 -33.16 -10.56
C ARG A 163 6.78 -33.27 -11.96
N ARG A 164 6.06 -32.82 -13.00
CA ARG A 164 6.57 -32.79 -14.39
C ARG A 164 7.87 -32.00 -14.50
N LEU A 165 7.94 -30.85 -13.84
CA LEU A 165 9.16 -30.03 -13.80
C LEU A 165 10.33 -30.78 -13.15
N VAL A 166 10.12 -31.46 -12.02
CA VAL A 166 11.15 -32.24 -11.33
C VAL A 166 11.63 -33.40 -12.20
N ASP A 167 10.73 -34.12 -12.85
CA ASP A 167 11.08 -35.25 -13.72
C ASP A 167 11.89 -34.78 -14.94
N LEU A 168 11.55 -33.63 -15.54
CA LEU A 168 12.35 -33.00 -16.59
C LEU A 168 13.74 -32.54 -16.08
N GLN A 169 13.83 -32.02 -14.86
CA GLN A 169 15.13 -31.62 -14.29
C GLN A 169 16.03 -32.82 -13.96
N ARG A 170 15.47 -33.97 -13.59
CA ARG A 170 16.23 -35.22 -13.39
C ARG A 170 16.84 -35.79 -14.68
N LEU A 171 16.33 -35.40 -15.84
CA LEU A 171 16.94 -35.75 -17.13
C LEU A 171 18.15 -34.87 -17.46
N ARG A 172 18.26 -33.71 -16.80
CA ARG A 172 19.32 -32.71 -16.99
C ARG A 172 20.51 -32.92 -16.06
N TYR A 173 20.27 -33.35 -14.82
CA TYR A 173 21.26 -33.55 -13.77
C TYR A 173 21.26 -35.00 -13.31
#